data_AF-A0A966W5D5-F1
#
_entry.id   AF-A0A966W5D5-F1
#
_cell.length_a   1.000
_cell.length_b   1.000
_cell.length_c   1.000
_cell.angle_alpha   90.00
_cell.angle_beta   90.00
_cell.angle_gamma   90.00
#
_symmetry.space_group_name_H-M   'P 1'
#
loop_
_entity.id
_entity.type
_entity.pdbx_description
1 polymer ?
#
loop_
_entity_poly.entity_id
_entity_poly.type
_entity_poly.pdbx_seq_one_letter_code
_entity_poly.pdbx_strand_id
1 'polypeptide(L)'
;CDSRVLGKRQLEMLSKAGAFDPIHQNRKQIHDCATLLSRFNSKMQEEKASQQVSLFGGMAENKGTFRPALMEVPDWSNEERMAMEFEALGFYLTAHPLDSYREELERIGVATSANVEEKITGQSGEVRLAGVVTAISHRATGGKRFAYAQLSDPFGTLEISIFNEDLIAASRDLLEGKLPLLITADARKDEGGVKLIAARIRLLDQFLEDAHVDIRLNVKESGALPQLKSLLGQAGKGRGKIHLNVVTANGVKLELLLPDHYALKPATLTAIKALPGIEAA
;
A
#
# COMPACT_ATOMS: atom_id res chain seq x y z
N CYS A 1 15.44 30.32 13.52
CA CYS A 1 15.47 29.03 14.23
C CYS A 1 16.89 28.74 14.67
N ASP A 2 17.10 28.28 15.91
CA ASP A 2 18.42 27.94 16.45
C ASP A 2 19.16 26.94 15.52
N SER A 3 20.43 27.21 15.23
CA SER A 3 21.28 26.42 14.34
C SER A 3 21.62 25.06 14.96
N ARG A 4 21.46 24.94 16.28
CA ARG A 4 21.54 23.67 17.03
C ARG A 4 20.35 22.75 16.76
N VAL A 5 19.21 23.31 16.33
CA VAL A 5 17.96 22.56 16.11
C VAL A 5 17.76 22.18 14.63
N LEU A 6 18.22 23.01 13.70
CA LEU A 6 18.12 22.75 12.25
C LEU A 6 19.51 22.65 11.61
N GLY A 7 20.07 21.43 11.63
CA GLY A 7 21.28 21.07 10.89
C GLY A 7 21.01 20.63 9.46
N LYS A 8 22.08 20.33 8.71
CA LYS A 8 22.02 19.85 7.33
C LYS A 8 21.07 18.65 7.16
N ARG A 9 21.23 17.62 8.00
CA ARG A 9 20.42 16.40 7.92
C ARG A 9 18.93 16.69 8.15
N GLN A 10 18.59 17.59 9.07
CA GLN A 10 17.20 17.97 9.31
C GLN A 10 16.61 18.70 8.10
N LEU A 11 17.37 19.62 7.47
CA LEU A 11 16.95 20.31 6.25
C LEU A 11 16.71 19.33 5.10
N GLU A 12 17.61 18.34 4.92
CA GLU A 12 17.44 17.28 3.93
C GLU A 12 16.16 16.47 4.20
N MET A 13 15.95 15.99 5.42
CA MET A 13 14.75 15.20 5.75
C MET A 13 13.45 16.00 5.60
N LEU A 14 13.44 17.27 6.05
CA LEU A 14 12.27 18.15 5.92
C LEU A 14 11.97 18.49 4.45
N SER A 15 13.01 18.64 3.62
CA SER A 15 12.83 18.85 2.17
C SER A 15 12.24 17.63 1.49
N LYS A 16 12.72 16.42 1.83
CA LYS A 16 12.18 15.15 1.32
C LYS A 16 10.71 14.96 1.74
N ALA A 17 10.38 15.25 3.00
CA ALA A 17 9.04 15.17 3.56
C ALA A 17 8.05 16.25 3.04
N GLY A 18 8.53 17.26 2.30
CA GLY A 18 7.68 18.32 1.75
C GLY A 18 7.30 19.44 2.71
N ALA A 19 8.00 19.58 3.84
CA ALA A 19 7.70 20.62 4.83
C ALA A 19 7.88 22.06 4.27
N PHE A 20 8.60 22.20 3.16
CA PHE A 20 8.88 23.49 2.51
C PHE A 20 7.98 23.78 1.31
N ASP A 21 7.08 22.88 0.90
CA ASP A 21 6.23 23.06 -0.29
C ASP A 21 5.44 24.38 -0.32
N PRO A 22 4.89 24.87 0.81
CA PRO A 22 4.18 26.17 0.81
C PRO A 22 5.09 27.38 0.58
N ILE A 23 6.41 27.22 0.75
CA ILE A 23 7.40 28.32 0.73
C ILE A 23 8.27 28.23 -0.53
N HIS A 24 8.55 27.03 -1.02
CA HIS A 24 9.41 26.79 -2.17
C HIS A 24 9.09 25.45 -2.82
N GLN A 25 8.64 25.48 -4.07
CA GLN A 25 8.06 24.33 -4.75
C GLN A 25 9.08 23.24 -5.12
N ASN A 26 10.32 23.62 -5.43
CA ASN A 26 11.36 22.69 -5.85
C ASN A 26 12.05 22.09 -4.62
N ARG A 27 11.68 20.86 -4.26
CA ARG A 27 12.21 20.18 -3.07
C ARG A 27 13.66 19.79 -3.24
N LYS A 28 14.05 19.33 -4.43
CA LYS A 28 15.43 18.94 -4.75
C LYS A 28 16.40 20.09 -4.58
N GLN A 29 16.01 21.29 -4.99
CA GLN A 29 16.84 22.49 -4.84
C GLN A 29 17.14 22.81 -3.37
N ILE A 30 16.16 22.66 -2.48
CA ILE A 30 16.34 22.87 -1.03
C ILE A 30 17.23 21.77 -0.46
N HIS A 31 16.98 20.52 -0.84
CA HIS A 31 17.77 19.36 -0.44
C HIS A 31 19.25 19.55 -0.80
N ASP A 32 19.54 19.86 -2.05
CA ASP A 32 20.91 19.99 -2.56
C ASP A 32 21.60 21.25 -2.00
N CYS A 33 20.83 22.30 -1.71
CA CYS A 33 21.32 23.51 -1.06
C CYS A 33 21.32 23.43 0.48
N ALA A 34 20.98 22.30 1.11
CA ALA A 34 20.86 22.19 2.57
C ALA A 34 22.15 22.60 3.31
N THR A 35 23.31 22.27 2.74
CA THR A 35 24.62 22.67 3.29
C THR A 35 24.81 24.19 3.27
N LEU A 36 24.44 24.85 2.16
CA LEU A 36 24.53 26.30 1.98
C LEU A 36 23.58 27.02 2.95
N LEU A 37 22.33 26.55 3.04
CA LEU A 37 21.30 27.09 3.92
C LEU A 37 21.68 26.94 5.40
N SER A 38 22.23 25.78 5.80
CA SER A 38 22.70 25.55 7.16
C SER A 38 23.84 26.50 7.54
N ARG A 39 24.84 26.67 6.67
CA ARG A 39 25.95 27.63 6.88
C ARG A 39 25.45 29.07 6.98
N PHE A 40 24.51 29.46 6.13
CA PHE A 40 23.91 30.78 6.17
C PHE A 40 23.19 31.04 7.50
N ASN A 41 22.39 30.08 7.99
CA ASN A 41 21.71 30.21 9.28
C ASN A 41 22.70 30.38 10.45
N SER A 42 23.79 29.59 10.47
CA SER A 42 24.83 29.71 11.50
C SER A 42 25.49 31.09 11.48
N LYS A 43 25.88 31.58 10.29
CA LYS A 43 26.47 32.91 10.12
C LYS A 43 25.54 34.02 10.62
N MET A 44 24.24 33.95 10.29
CA MET A 44 23.25 34.93 10.74
C MET A 44 23.06 34.94 12.27
N GLN A 45 23.20 33.78 12.92
CA GLN A 45 23.13 33.71 14.38
C GLN A 45 24.38 34.28 15.05
N GLU A 46 25.56 34.00 14.51
CA GLU A 46 26.82 34.59 14.97
C GLU A 46 26.78 36.12 14.83
N GLU A 47 26.32 36.63 13.69
CA GLU A 47 26.16 38.07 13.47
C GLU A 47 25.15 38.70 14.46
N LYS A 48 24.01 38.05 14.71
CA LYS A 48 23.02 38.54 15.68
C LYS A 48 23.54 38.52 17.12
N ALA A 49 24.27 37.48 17.51
CA ALA A 49 24.91 37.40 18.82
C ALA A 49 26.02 38.45 18.99
N SER A 50 26.77 38.73 17.91
CA SER A 50 27.82 39.76 17.88
C SER A 50 27.26 41.19 17.94
N GLN A 51 26.14 41.46 17.25
CA GLN A 51 25.48 42.77 17.26
C GLN A 51 24.91 43.15 18.64
N GLN A 52 24.60 42.20 19.52
CA GLN A 52 24.23 42.48 20.92
C GLN A 52 25.41 42.90 21.81
N VAL A 53 26.66 42.69 21.38
CA VAL A 53 27.88 43.08 22.12
C VAL A 53 28.40 44.46 21.70
N SER A 54 27.84 45.06 20.63
CA SER A 54 28.25 46.38 20.15
C SER A 54 27.46 47.51 20.81
N LEU A 55 27.75 47.79 22.08
CA LEU A 55 27.18 48.91 22.86
C LEU A 55 27.72 50.30 22.47
N PHE A 56 28.55 50.40 21.41
CA PHE A 56 29.13 51.66 20.93
C PHE A 56 29.11 51.86 19.39
N GLY A 57 28.41 51.02 18.63
CA GLY A 57 28.41 51.06 17.17
C GLY A 57 27.14 51.66 16.56
N GLY A 58 26.92 52.96 16.71
CA GLY A 58 25.87 53.67 15.98
C GLY A 58 26.10 53.60 14.46
N MET A 59 25.01 53.44 13.70
CA MET A 59 24.93 53.46 12.22
C MET A 59 25.42 52.20 11.46
N ALA A 60 24.81 51.05 11.73
CA ALA A 60 24.68 50.00 10.72
C ALA A 60 23.19 49.79 10.37
N GLU A 61 22.54 50.83 9.87
CA GLU A 61 21.28 50.68 9.17
C GLU A 61 21.49 49.80 7.94
N ASN A 62 20.75 48.69 7.87
CA ASN A 62 20.35 48.01 6.65
C ASN A 62 21.46 47.63 5.65
N LYS A 63 22.47 46.86 6.09
CA LYS A 63 23.08 45.90 5.15
C LYS A 63 22.08 44.77 4.97
N GLY A 64 21.24 44.87 3.94
CA GLY A 64 20.34 43.80 3.53
C GLY A 64 21.09 42.48 3.54
N THR A 65 20.64 41.54 4.37
CA THR A 65 21.26 40.23 4.50
C THR A 65 21.25 39.57 3.13
N PHE A 66 22.42 39.49 2.50
CA PHE A 66 22.57 38.86 1.19
C PHE A 66 22.13 37.41 1.30
N ARG A 67 20.93 37.11 0.81
CA ARG A 67 20.40 35.75 0.79
C ARG A 67 21.21 34.96 -0.23
N PRO A 68 21.70 33.77 0.13
CA PRO A 68 22.43 32.95 -0.83
C PRO A 68 21.51 32.58 -2.00
N ALA A 69 22.02 32.73 -3.21
CA ALA A 69 21.34 32.21 -4.40
C ALA A 69 21.31 30.67 -4.32
N LEU A 70 20.12 30.10 -4.52
CA LEU A 70 19.97 28.66 -4.62
C LEU A 70 20.38 28.21 -6.03
N MET A 71 21.00 27.04 -6.12
CA MET A 71 21.37 26.45 -7.42
C MET A 71 20.11 26.13 -8.22
N GLU A 72 20.03 26.54 -9.47
CA GLU A 72 18.92 26.13 -10.34
C GLU A 72 19.11 24.68 -10.78
N VAL A 73 18.16 23.83 -10.39
CA VAL A 73 18.11 22.42 -10.76
C VAL A 73 16.68 22.05 -11.12
N PRO A 74 16.43 21.13 -12.06
CA PRO A 74 15.10 20.56 -12.24
C PRO A 74 14.70 19.81 -10.96
N ASP A 75 13.41 19.88 -10.59
CA ASP A 75 12.90 19.17 -9.42
C ASP A 75 12.90 17.64 -9.64
N TRP A 76 12.63 16.88 -8.59
CA TRP A 76 12.44 15.43 -8.68
C TRP A 76 11.28 15.06 -9.62
N SER A 77 11.45 13.97 -10.36
CA SER A 77 10.31 13.31 -11.00
C SER A 77 9.32 12.81 -9.94
N ASN A 78 8.08 12.49 -10.34
CA ASN A 78 7.07 11.98 -9.40
C ASN A 78 7.53 10.71 -8.67
N GLU A 79 8.18 9.79 -9.38
CA GLU A 79 8.70 8.54 -8.80
C GLU A 79 9.82 8.80 -7.78
N GLU A 80 10.77 9.67 -8.13
CA GLU A 80 11.85 10.07 -7.21
C GLU A 80 11.29 10.80 -5.99
N ARG A 81 10.31 11.71 -6.19
CA ARG A 81 9.67 12.44 -5.10
C ARG A 81 8.98 11.50 -4.12
N MET A 82 8.28 10.49 -4.62
CA MET A 82 7.65 9.45 -3.78
C MET A 82 8.69 8.63 -3.02
N ALA A 83 9.80 8.25 -3.66
CA ALA A 83 10.88 7.54 -3.00
C ALA A 83 11.52 8.39 -1.88
N MET A 84 11.70 9.69 -2.10
CA MET A 84 12.22 10.63 -1.10
C MET A 84 11.24 10.82 0.07
N GLU A 85 9.94 10.96 -0.21
CA GLU A 85 8.89 11.01 0.82
C GLU A 85 8.91 9.75 1.70
N PHE A 86 9.00 8.57 1.07
CA PHE A 86 9.09 7.31 1.77
C PHE A 86 10.36 7.20 2.62
N GLU A 87 11.52 7.62 2.10
CA GLU A 87 12.77 7.65 2.86
C GLU A 87 12.66 8.57 4.09
N ALA A 88 11.95 9.69 3.97
CA ALA A 88 11.83 10.68 5.03
C ALA A 88 10.82 10.31 6.12
N LEU A 89 9.70 9.71 5.73
CA LEU A 89 8.54 9.48 6.60
C LEU A 89 8.33 8.01 6.97
N GLY A 90 8.85 7.07 6.16
CA GLY A 90 8.60 5.64 6.30
C GLY A 90 7.26 5.17 5.72
N PHE A 91 6.49 6.07 5.11
CA PHE A 91 5.23 5.79 4.43
C PHE A 91 5.01 6.80 3.29
N TYR A 92 4.10 6.49 2.36
CA TYR A 92 3.77 7.36 1.22
C TYR A 92 2.71 8.40 1.62
N LEU A 93 2.99 9.70 1.39
CA LEU A 93 2.05 10.79 1.72
C LEU A 93 1.08 11.09 0.56
N THR A 94 1.56 11.00 -0.69
CA THR A 94 0.83 11.52 -1.86
C THR A 94 0.09 10.45 -2.66
N ALA A 95 0.74 9.31 -2.95
CA ALA A 95 0.04 8.15 -3.50
C ALA A 95 0.79 6.87 -3.15
N HIS A 96 0.09 5.89 -2.58
CA HIS A 96 0.59 4.54 -2.36
C HIS A 96 0.39 3.72 -3.65
N PRO A 97 1.28 2.77 -3.98
CA PRO A 97 1.06 1.84 -5.09
C PRO A 97 -0.27 1.05 -5.01
N LEU A 98 -0.91 1.03 -3.84
CA LEU A 98 -2.20 0.37 -3.63
C LEU A 98 -3.40 1.25 -3.97
N ASP A 99 -3.22 2.56 -4.16
CA ASP A 99 -4.32 3.49 -4.40
C ASP A 99 -5.06 3.17 -5.70
N SER A 100 -4.35 2.60 -6.69
CA SER A 100 -4.93 2.12 -7.95
C SER A 100 -5.88 0.93 -7.77
N TYR A 101 -5.87 0.27 -6.61
CA TYR A 101 -6.61 -0.96 -6.32
C TYR A 101 -7.70 -0.78 -5.25
N ARG A 102 -8.03 0.47 -4.90
CA ARG A 102 -8.86 0.78 -3.73
C ARG A 102 -10.22 0.05 -3.75
N GLU A 103 -10.92 0.11 -4.89
CA GLU A 103 -12.24 -0.50 -5.03
C GLU A 103 -12.16 -2.03 -4.93
N GLU A 104 -11.14 -2.63 -5.54
CA GLU A 104 -10.93 -4.08 -5.50
C GLU A 104 -10.56 -4.55 -4.10
N LEU A 105 -9.71 -3.82 -3.38
CA LEU A 105 -9.30 -4.12 -2.01
C LEU A 105 -10.47 -4.08 -1.03
N GLU A 106 -11.36 -3.10 -1.18
CA GLU A 106 -12.62 -3.01 -0.42
C GLU A 106 -13.50 -4.23 -0.72
N ARG A 107 -13.66 -4.60 -2.00
CA ARG A 107 -14.47 -5.75 -2.43
C ARG A 107 -13.97 -7.08 -1.84
N ILE A 108 -12.66 -7.28 -1.76
CA ILE A 108 -12.07 -8.54 -1.27
C ILE A 108 -11.89 -8.57 0.26
N GLY A 109 -12.25 -7.48 0.93
CA GLY A 109 -12.30 -7.37 2.40
C GLY A 109 -10.95 -7.22 3.08
N VAL A 110 -9.94 -6.65 2.41
CA VAL A 110 -8.59 -6.49 2.97
C VAL A 110 -8.60 -5.61 4.24
N ALA A 111 -7.93 -6.08 5.28
CA ALA A 111 -7.63 -5.33 6.48
C ALA A 111 -6.44 -4.38 6.23
N THR A 112 -6.51 -3.20 6.82
CA THR A 112 -5.47 -2.17 6.74
C THR A 112 -4.72 -2.10 8.06
N SER A 113 -3.55 -1.46 8.05
CA SER A 113 -2.76 -1.18 9.24
C SER A 113 -3.55 -0.44 10.32
N ALA A 114 -4.52 0.39 9.92
CA ALA A 114 -5.38 1.14 10.83
C ALA A 114 -6.52 0.32 11.45
N ASN A 115 -7.00 -0.77 10.83
CA ASN A 115 -8.20 -1.48 11.27
C ASN A 115 -8.02 -2.99 11.51
N VAL A 116 -6.80 -3.51 11.35
CA VAL A 116 -6.53 -4.95 11.50
C VAL A 116 -6.94 -5.48 12.88
N GLU A 117 -6.81 -4.69 13.94
CA GLU A 117 -7.19 -5.10 15.29
C GLU A 117 -8.71 -5.22 15.48
N GLU A 118 -9.46 -4.36 14.81
CA GLU A 118 -10.94 -4.34 14.85
C GLU A 118 -11.53 -5.48 14.01
N LYS A 119 -10.89 -5.85 12.90
CA LYS A 119 -11.35 -6.91 12.01
C LYS A 119 -11.23 -8.32 12.60
N ILE A 120 -10.45 -8.51 13.66
CA ILE A 120 -10.29 -9.81 14.32
C ILE A 120 -11.43 -10.00 15.32
N THR A 121 -12.32 -10.96 15.02
CA THR A 121 -13.38 -11.39 15.94
C THR A 121 -12.81 -12.40 16.93
N GLY A 122 -12.61 -12.01 18.19
CA GLY A 122 -12.06 -12.87 19.24
C GLY A 122 -10.54 -12.78 19.40
N GLN A 123 -9.89 -13.88 19.82
CA GLN A 123 -8.45 -13.93 20.10
C GLN A 123 -7.57 -14.25 18.87
N SER A 124 -8.13 -14.91 17.85
CA SER A 124 -7.42 -15.20 16.60
C SER A 124 -8.37 -15.32 15.41
N GLY A 125 -7.88 -15.04 14.22
CA GLY A 125 -8.63 -15.21 12.97
C GLY A 125 -7.77 -15.02 11.73
N GLU A 126 -8.23 -15.54 10.60
CA GLU A 126 -7.61 -15.30 9.30
C GLU A 126 -7.98 -13.89 8.81
N VAL A 127 -6.98 -13.14 8.35
CA VAL A 127 -7.14 -11.82 7.75
C VAL A 127 -6.40 -11.74 6.42
N ARG A 128 -6.92 -10.91 5.51
CA ARG A 128 -6.23 -10.56 4.26
C ARG A 128 -5.64 -9.17 4.39
N LEU A 129 -4.38 -9.02 4.02
CA LEU A 129 -3.64 -7.77 4.03
C LEU A 129 -3.16 -7.51 2.61
N ALA A 130 -3.13 -6.25 2.19
CA ALA A 130 -2.47 -5.86 0.96
C ALA A 130 -1.43 -4.80 1.26
N GLY A 131 -0.31 -4.85 0.55
CA GLY A 131 0.75 -3.88 0.73
C GLY A 131 1.98 -4.15 -0.09
N VAL A 132 2.95 -3.26 0.03
CA VAL A 132 4.26 -3.40 -0.58
C VAL A 132 5.27 -3.72 0.52
N VAL A 133 6.11 -4.73 0.30
CA VAL A 133 7.16 -5.07 1.26
C VAL A 133 8.27 -4.02 1.19
N THR A 134 8.55 -3.38 2.32
CA THR A 134 9.53 -2.30 2.43
C THR A 134 10.87 -2.77 2.98
N ALA A 135 10.84 -3.77 3.87
CA ALA A 135 12.01 -4.38 4.46
C ALA A 135 11.74 -5.84 4.83
N ILE A 136 12.79 -6.67 4.78
CA ILE A 136 12.75 -8.06 5.24
C ILE A 136 13.96 -8.38 6.11
N SER A 137 13.73 -9.05 7.23
CA SER A 137 14.77 -9.53 8.14
C SER A 137 14.69 -11.04 8.27
N HIS A 138 15.71 -11.74 7.76
CA HIS A 138 15.84 -13.19 7.91
C HIS A 138 16.55 -13.53 9.22
N ARG A 139 16.01 -14.50 9.95
CA ARG A 139 16.60 -15.04 11.17
C ARG A 139 16.56 -16.57 11.15
N ALA A 140 17.46 -17.17 11.92
CA ALA A 140 17.50 -18.61 12.12
C ALA A 140 17.69 -18.90 13.61
N THR A 141 16.82 -19.76 14.15
CA THR A 141 16.92 -20.23 15.54
C THR A 141 16.75 -21.74 15.54
N GLY A 142 17.70 -22.47 16.13
CA GLY A 142 17.61 -23.93 16.25
C GLY A 142 17.48 -24.66 14.91
N GLY A 143 18.11 -24.13 13.85
CA GLY A 143 18.08 -24.72 12.50
C GLY A 143 16.85 -24.38 11.66
N LYS A 144 15.79 -23.78 12.23
CA LYS A 144 14.62 -23.32 11.46
C LYS A 144 14.78 -21.87 11.05
N ARG A 145 14.57 -21.58 9.76
CA ARG A 145 14.61 -20.22 9.19
C ARG A 145 13.24 -19.57 9.27
N PHE A 146 13.21 -18.30 9.66
CA PHE A 146 12.01 -17.47 9.67
C PHE A 146 12.36 -16.05 9.22
N ALA A 147 11.35 -15.30 8.80
CA ALA A 147 11.53 -13.93 8.34
C ALA A 147 10.47 -13.00 8.95
N TYR A 148 10.85 -11.74 9.15
CA TYR A 148 9.92 -10.65 9.42
C TYR A 148 9.90 -9.74 8.22
N ALA A 149 8.72 -9.53 7.63
CA ALA A 149 8.51 -8.60 6.54
C ALA A 149 7.75 -7.38 7.05
N GLN A 150 8.25 -6.18 6.76
CA GLN A 150 7.48 -4.95 6.91
C GLN A 150 6.63 -4.74 5.66
N LEU A 151 5.33 -4.70 5.83
CA LEU A 151 4.34 -4.45 4.79
C LEU A 151 3.81 -3.02 4.95
N SER A 152 3.98 -2.19 3.93
CA SER A 152 3.41 -0.84 3.85
C SER A 152 2.05 -0.87 3.15
N ASP A 153 1.09 -0.17 3.73
CA ASP A 153 -0.18 0.18 3.11
C ASP A 153 -0.39 1.72 3.13
N PRO A 154 -1.48 2.27 2.56
CA PRO A 154 -1.70 3.72 2.55
C PRO A 154 -1.85 4.36 3.94
N PHE A 155 -2.08 3.56 4.98
CA PHE A 155 -2.38 4.03 6.33
C PHE A 155 -1.20 3.89 7.29
N GLY A 156 -0.18 3.10 6.93
CA GLY A 156 0.98 2.84 7.75
C GLY A 156 1.72 1.55 7.40
N THR A 157 2.42 1.00 8.38
CA THR A 157 3.24 -0.21 8.21
C THR A 157 2.85 -1.29 9.21
N LEU A 158 2.80 -2.54 8.75
CA LEU A 158 2.55 -3.73 9.56
C LEU A 158 3.78 -4.65 9.53
N GLU A 159 4.08 -5.29 10.65
CA GLU A 159 5.07 -6.37 10.69
C GLU A 159 4.38 -7.73 10.54
N ILE A 160 4.87 -8.54 9.59
CA ILE A 160 4.35 -9.87 9.31
C ILE A 160 5.44 -10.90 9.55
N SER A 161 5.15 -11.86 10.43
CA SER A 161 6.02 -12.99 10.71
C SER A 161 5.80 -14.11 9.71
N ILE A 162 6.86 -14.65 9.13
CA ILE A 162 6.83 -15.78 8.20
C ILE A 162 7.66 -16.91 8.82
N PHE A 163 7.00 -17.93 9.36
CA PHE A 163 7.67 -19.09 10.00
C PHE A 163 7.81 -20.29 9.07
N ASN A 164 7.08 -20.32 7.95
CA ASN A 164 7.13 -21.40 6.99
C ASN A 164 8.30 -21.18 6.01
N GLU A 165 9.31 -22.05 6.08
CA GLU A 165 10.52 -21.96 5.26
C GLU A 165 10.24 -22.13 3.76
N ASP A 166 9.31 -23.01 3.39
CA ASP A 166 8.90 -23.21 2.00
C ASP A 166 8.20 -21.96 1.45
N LEU A 167 7.40 -21.29 2.29
CA LEU A 167 6.75 -20.04 1.90
C LEU A 167 7.79 -18.93 1.69
N ILE A 168 8.80 -18.82 2.55
CA ILE A 168 9.90 -17.85 2.38
C ILE A 168 10.65 -18.12 1.07
N ALA A 169 10.98 -19.38 0.80
CA ALA A 169 11.70 -19.75 -0.42
C ALA A 169 10.87 -19.47 -1.68
N ALA A 170 9.59 -19.86 -1.69
CA ALA A 170 8.70 -19.68 -2.83
C ALA A 170 8.32 -18.22 -3.11
N SER A 171 8.31 -17.37 -2.08
CA SER A 171 7.93 -15.96 -2.19
C SER A 171 9.13 -14.99 -2.18
N ARG A 172 10.36 -15.49 -2.25
CA ARG A 172 11.58 -14.67 -2.18
C ARG A 172 11.56 -13.50 -3.17
N ASP A 173 11.30 -13.79 -4.45
CA ASP A 173 11.28 -12.77 -5.50
C ASP A 173 10.13 -11.77 -5.30
N LEU A 174 9.00 -12.23 -4.74
CA LEU A 174 7.87 -11.37 -4.42
C LEU A 174 8.18 -10.41 -3.27
N LEU A 175 8.84 -10.91 -2.23
CA LEU A 175 9.21 -10.16 -1.04
C LEU A 175 10.33 -9.14 -1.33
N GLU A 176 11.26 -9.46 -2.22
CA GLU A 176 12.35 -8.57 -2.63
C GLU A 176 11.93 -7.59 -3.74
N GLY A 177 10.90 -7.91 -4.52
CA GLY A 177 10.52 -7.19 -5.75
C GLY A 177 9.80 -5.84 -5.56
N LYS A 178 9.46 -5.44 -4.34
CA LYS A 178 8.69 -4.21 -4.03
C LYS A 178 7.38 -4.08 -4.84
N LEU A 179 6.72 -5.22 -5.10
CA LEU A 179 5.46 -5.28 -5.82
C LEU A 179 4.26 -5.23 -4.85
N PRO A 180 3.07 -4.82 -5.30
CA PRO A 180 1.84 -4.96 -4.52
C PRO A 180 1.51 -6.44 -4.30
N LEU A 181 1.48 -6.86 -3.03
CA LEU A 181 1.19 -8.22 -2.62
C LEU A 181 -0.14 -8.30 -1.88
N LEU A 182 -0.82 -9.42 -2.03
CA LEU A 182 -1.89 -9.88 -1.15
C LEU A 182 -1.33 -10.97 -0.23
N ILE A 183 -1.42 -10.73 1.08
CA ILE A 183 -0.97 -11.65 2.12
C ILE A 183 -2.17 -12.13 2.92
N THR A 184 -2.39 -13.43 2.95
CA THR A 184 -3.32 -14.06 3.90
C THR A 184 -2.52 -14.42 5.14
N ALA A 185 -2.94 -13.91 6.29
CA ALA A 185 -2.25 -14.08 7.55
C ALA A 185 -3.21 -14.55 8.65
N ASP A 186 -2.71 -15.40 9.53
CA ASP A 186 -3.34 -15.67 10.81
C ASP A 186 -2.98 -14.54 11.78
N ALA A 187 -3.98 -13.77 12.17
CA ALA A 187 -3.84 -12.72 13.15
C ALA A 187 -4.18 -13.26 14.55
N ARG A 188 -3.35 -12.93 15.53
CA ARG A 188 -3.54 -13.30 16.94
C ARG A 188 -3.37 -12.07 17.82
N LYS A 189 -4.32 -11.84 18.72
CA LYS A 189 -4.19 -10.78 19.74
C LYS A 189 -3.31 -11.30 20.87
N ASP A 190 -2.34 -10.49 21.26
CA ASP A 190 -1.44 -10.71 22.39
C ASP A 190 -1.41 -9.44 23.26
N GLU A 191 -0.78 -9.48 24.44
CA GLU A 191 -0.69 -8.34 25.37
C GLU A 191 -0.04 -7.09 24.74
N GLY A 192 0.77 -7.28 23.70
CA GLY A 192 1.46 -6.21 22.97
C GLY A 192 0.81 -5.77 21.65
N GLY A 193 -0.40 -6.23 21.33
CA GLY A 193 -1.13 -5.89 20.10
C GLY A 193 -1.38 -7.10 19.19
N VAL A 194 -1.62 -6.86 17.91
CA VAL A 194 -1.89 -7.93 16.93
C VAL A 194 -0.60 -8.47 16.33
N LYS A 195 -0.39 -9.78 16.47
CA LYS A 195 0.66 -10.53 15.79
C LYS A 195 0.13 -11.17 14.51
N LEU A 196 0.78 -10.89 13.39
CA LEU A 196 0.40 -11.38 12.06
C LEU A 196 1.37 -12.48 11.63
N ILE A 197 0.84 -13.65 11.27
CA ILE A 197 1.62 -14.79 10.77
C ILE A 197 1.20 -15.11 9.34
N ALA A 198 2.09 -14.95 8.37
CA ALA A 198 1.78 -15.21 6.96
C ALA A 198 1.50 -16.70 6.73
N ALA A 199 0.35 -16.98 6.14
CA ALA A 199 -0.05 -18.30 5.66
C ALA A 199 0.09 -18.43 4.13
N ARG A 200 -0.16 -17.33 3.39
CA ARG A 200 -0.05 -17.30 1.93
C ARG A 200 0.35 -15.91 1.44
N ILE A 201 1.18 -15.86 0.40
CA ILE A 201 1.65 -14.63 -0.24
C ILE A 201 1.43 -14.76 -1.75
N ARG A 202 0.80 -13.76 -2.37
CA ARG A 202 0.54 -13.72 -3.82
C ARG A 202 0.70 -12.31 -4.35
N LEU A 203 0.97 -12.18 -5.65
CA LEU A 203 0.84 -10.89 -6.33
C LEU A 203 -0.62 -10.44 -6.31
N LEU A 204 -0.83 -9.16 -6.00
CA LEU A 204 -2.18 -8.58 -5.96
C LEU A 204 -2.84 -8.64 -7.34
N ASP A 205 -2.14 -8.22 -8.39
CA ASP A 205 -2.63 -8.26 -9.78
C ASP A 205 -3.11 -9.66 -10.17
N GLN A 206 -2.26 -10.67 -9.96
CA GLN A 206 -2.59 -12.05 -10.29
C GLN A 206 -3.81 -12.56 -9.51
N PHE A 207 -3.94 -12.17 -8.25
CA PHE A 207 -5.12 -12.52 -7.45
C PHE A 207 -6.37 -11.84 -8.00
N LEU A 208 -6.29 -10.57 -8.38
CA LEU A 208 -7.42 -9.83 -8.92
C LEU A 208 -7.83 -10.32 -10.30
N GLU A 209 -6.89 -10.71 -11.16
CA GLU A 209 -7.19 -11.38 -12.44
C GLU A 209 -7.94 -12.70 -12.22
N ASP A 210 -7.48 -13.52 -11.27
CA ASP A 210 -8.16 -14.77 -10.92
C ASP A 210 -9.55 -14.51 -10.27
N ALA A 211 -9.69 -13.46 -9.46
CA ALA A 211 -10.93 -13.10 -8.77
C ALA A 211 -11.98 -12.45 -9.70
N HIS A 212 -11.55 -11.76 -10.75
CA HIS A 212 -12.46 -11.26 -11.79
C HIS A 212 -13.09 -12.38 -12.63
N VAL A 213 -12.63 -13.61 -12.44
CA VAL A 213 -13.28 -14.79 -13.03
C VAL A 213 -14.39 -15.35 -12.12
N ASP A 214 -14.65 -14.79 -10.93
CA ASP A 214 -15.79 -15.18 -10.09
C ASP A 214 -17.04 -14.32 -10.41
N ILE A 215 -18.11 -14.95 -10.91
CA ILE A 215 -19.34 -14.26 -11.33
C ILE A 215 -20.50 -14.68 -10.44
N ARG A 216 -21.34 -13.70 -10.10
CA ARG A 216 -22.63 -13.95 -9.45
C ARG A 216 -23.77 -13.79 -10.45
N LEU A 217 -24.64 -14.79 -10.54
CA LEU A 217 -25.79 -14.81 -11.44
C LEU A 217 -27.06 -15.00 -10.61
N ASN A 218 -28.04 -14.14 -10.83
CA ASN A 218 -29.39 -14.29 -10.30
C ASN A 218 -30.20 -15.13 -11.29
N VAL A 219 -30.68 -16.30 -10.85
CA VAL A 219 -31.54 -17.19 -11.63
C VAL A 219 -32.98 -16.93 -11.23
N LYS A 220 -33.75 -16.30 -12.12
CA LYS A 220 -35.18 -16.02 -11.93
C LYS A 220 -36.06 -17.18 -12.39
N GLU A 221 -35.64 -17.89 -13.42
CA GLU A 221 -36.40 -19.00 -14.00
C GLU A 221 -35.58 -20.29 -14.01
N SER A 222 -36.12 -21.34 -13.39
CA SER A 222 -35.47 -22.66 -13.34
C SER A 222 -35.23 -23.27 -14.74
N GLY A 223 -35.99 -22.82 -15.75
CA GLY A 223 -35.83 -23.21 -17.15
C GLY A 223 -34.52 -22.74 -17.79
N ALA A 224 -33.82 -21.78 -17.19
CA ALA A 224 -32.53 -21.27 -17.70
C ALA A 224 -31.33 -22.16 -17.30
N LEU A 225 -31.47 -23.01 -16.27
CA LEU A 225 -30.39 -23.84 -15.73
C LEU A 225 -29.82 -24.86 -16.75
N PRO A 226 -30.64 -25.57 -17.56
CA PRO A 226 -30.11 -26.48 -18.57
C PRO A 226 -29.31 -25.78 -19.67
N GLN A 227 -29.75 -24.59 -20.09
CA GLN A 227 -29.06 -23.77 -21.09
C GLN A 227 -27.74 -23.22 -20.54
N LEU A 228 -27.74 -22.74 -19.29
CA LEU A 228 -26.53 -22.32 -18.59
C LEU A 228 -25.53 -23.49 -18.49
N LYS A 229 -25.97 -24.69 -18.10
CA LYS A 229 -25.10 -25.88 -18.04
C LYS A 229 -24.48 -26.20 -19.40
N SER A 230 -25.25 -26.08 -20.49
CA SER A 230 -24.73 -26.32 -21.85
C SER A 230 -23.66 -25.30 -22.24
N LEU A 231 -23.91 -24.00 -22.01
CA LEU A 231 -22.94 -22.93 -22.29
C LEU A 231 -21.65 -23.10 -21.47
N LEU A 232 -21.77 -23.45 -20.20
CA LEU A 232 -20.62 -23.71 -19.33
C LEU A 232 -19.83 -24.95 -19.77
N GLY A 233 -20.52 -25.99 -20.24
CA GLY A 233 -19.89 -27.17 -20.83
C GLY A 233 -19.10 -26.85 -22.10
N GLN A 234 -19.60 -25.94 -22.95
CA GLN A 234 -18.92 -25.49 -24.17
C GLN A 234 -17.73 -24.55 -23.88
N ALA A 235 -17.86 -23.71 -22.87
CA ALA A 235 -16.78 -22.82 -22.43
C ALA A 235 -15.55 -23.61 -21.95
N GLY A 236 -15.79 -24.79 -21.36
CA GLY A 236 -14.75 -25.69 -20.85
C GLY A 236 -14.21 -25.26 -19.48
N LYS A 237 -13.23 -26.03 -19.00
CA LYS A 237 -12.61 -25.78 -17.69
C LYS A 237 -11.73 -24.54 -17.73
N GLY A 238 -11.85 -23.70 -16.72
CA GLY A 238 -11.04 -22.49 -16.55
C GLY A 238 -10.79 -22.18 -15.08
N ARG A 239 -10.60 -20.90 -14.75
CA ARG A 239 -10.34 -20.45 -13.38
C ARG A 239 -11.54 -19.80 -12.70
N GLY A 240 -12.63 -19.62 -13.42
CA GLY A 240 -13.76 -18.85 -12.93
C GLY A 240 -14.77 -19.63 -12.14
N LYS A 241 -15.18 -19.11 -10.99
CA LYS A 241 -16.29 -19.68 -10.24
C LYS A 241 -17.57 -18.95 -10.58
N ILE A 242 -18.67 -19.67 -10.42
CA ILE A 242 -19.99 -19.11 -10.62
C ILE A 242 -20.79 -19.35 -9.35
N HIS A 243 -21.29 -18.26 -8.79
CA HIS A 243 -22.26 -18.25 -7.72
C HIS A 243 -23.64 -18.03 -8.34
N LEU A 244 -24.59 -18.92 -8.04
CA LEU A 244 -25.97 -18.82 -8.46
C LEU A 244 -26.83 -18.40 -7.28
N ASN A 245 -27.46 -17.24 -7.39
CA ASN A 245 -28.50 -16.81 -6.48
C ASN A 245 -29.85 -17.28 -7.03
N VAL A 246 -30.50 -18.19 -6.32
CA VAL A 246 -31.80 -18.74 -6.72
C VAL A 246 -32.84 -18.33 -5.68
N VAL A 247 -33.98 -17.82 -6.13
CA VAL A 247 -35.14 -17.59 -5.26
C VAL A 247 -36.04 -18.82 -5.36
N THR A 248 -36.20 -19.54 -4.26
CA THR A 248 -37.14 -20.68 -4.20
C THR A 248 -38.59 -20.19 -4.25
N ALA A 249 -39.52 -21.10 -4.59
CA ALA A 249 -40.96 -20.79 -4.62
C ALA A 249 -41.50 -20.22 -3.30
N ASN A 250 -40.82 -20.47 -2.18
CA ASN A 250 -41.17 -19.98 -0.85
C ASN A 250 -40.52 -18.62 -0.52
N GLY A 251 -39.88 -17.96 -1.49
CA GLY A 251 -39.22 -16.65 -1.32
C GLY A 251 -37.85 -16.70 -0.64
N VAL A 252 -37.33 -17.88 -0.31
CA VAL A 252 -36.00 -18.02 0.29
C VAL A 252 -34.93 -17.85 -0.80
N LYS A 253 -34.01 -16.91 -0.58
CA LYS A 253 -32.81 -16.70 -1.41
C LYS A 253 -31.74 -17.71 -1.02
N LEU A 254 -31.25 -18.49 -1.98
CA LEU A 254 -30.16 -19.43 -1.80
C LEU A 254 -28.98 -19.00 -2.69
N GLU A 255 -27.78 -18.94 -2.10
CA GLU A 255 -26.54 -18.77 -2.84
C GLU A 255 -25.89 -20.16 -3.01
N LEU A 256 -25.68 -20.56 -4.27
CA LEU A 256 -25.11 -21.85 -4.65
C LEU A 256 -23.80 -21.62 -5.39
N LEU A 257 -22.69 -22.09 -4.84
CA LEU A 257 -21.41 -22.12 -5.53
C LEU A 257 -21.33 -23.37 -6.42
N LEU A 258 -21.11 -23.20 -7.73
CA LEU A 258 -20.83 -24.34 -8.60
C LEU A 258 -19.49 -24.99 -8.21
N PRO A 259 -19.40 -26.33 -8.14
CA PRO A 259 -18.19 -27.03 -7.67
C PRO A 259 -17.03 -26.95 -8.68
N ASP A 260 -17.34 -26.81 -9.97
CA ASP A 260 -16.37 -26.74 -11.05
C ASP A 260 -15.98 -25.30 -11.41
N HIS A 261 -14.81 -25.16 -12.01
CA HIS A 261 -14.30 -23.88 -12.51
C HIS A 261 -14.39 -23.80 -14.04
N TYR A 262 -14.79 -22.65 -14.56
CA TYR A 262 -15.15 -22.45 -15.96
C TYR A 262 -14.28 -21.38 -16.63
N ALA A 263 -14.11 -21.50 -17.94
CA ALA A 263 -13.38 -20.50 -18.73
C ALA A 263 -14.33 -19.35 -19.12
N LEU A 264 -14.38 -18.31 -18.28
CA LEU A 264 -15.29 -17.17 -18.45
C LEU A 264 -14.68 -16.10 -19.36
N LYS A 265 -14.51 -16.46 -20.63
CA LYS A 265 -14.09 -15.54 -21.68
C LYS A 265 -15.20 -14.51 -21.95
N PRO A 266 -14.87 -13.31 -22.47
CA PRO A 266 -15.87 -12.27 -22.79
C PRO A 266 -17.05 -12.78 -23.62
N ALA A 267 -16.82 -13.66 -24.60
CA ALA A 267 -17.89 -14.26 -25.39
C ALA A 267 -18.86 -15.12 -24.55
N THR A 268 -18.32 -15.92 -23.61
CA THR A 268 -19.11 -16.73 -22.68
C THR A 268 -19.91 -15.84 -21.73
N LEU A 269 -19.31 -14.76 -21.21
CA LEU A 269 -19.98 -13.79 -20.35
C LEU A 269 -21.19 -13.15 -21.03
N THR A 270 -21.01 -12.71 -22.28
CA THR A 270 -22.08 -12.10 -23.08
C THR A 270 -23.18 -13.11 -23.36
N ALA A 271 -22.84 -14.36 -23.67
CA ALA A 271 -23.83 -15.41 -23.90
C ALA A 271 -24.62 -15.74 -22.63
N ILE A 272 -23.97 -15.79 -21.45
CA ILE A 272 -24.64 -16.00 -20.16
C ILE A 272 -25.61 -14.85 -19.85
N LYS A 273 -25.21 -13.60 -20.08
CA LYS A 273 -26.05 -12.41 -19.87
C LYS A 273 -27.23 -12.33 -20.84
N ALA A 274 -27.14 -12.97 -22.00
CA ALA A 274 -28.20 -13.01 -23.00
C ALA A 274 -29.25 -14.11 -22.73
N LEU A 275 -29.03 -14.98 -21.75
CA LEU A 275 -29.98 -16.04 -21.43
C LEU A 275 -31.25 -15.46 -20.75
N PRO A 276 -32.44 -15.79 -21.26
CA PRO A 276 -33.69 -15.40 -20.60
C PRO A 276 -33.76 -16.05 -19.21
N GLY A 277 -34.10 -15.25 -18.20
CA GLY A 277 -34.21 -15.72 -16.81
C GLY A 277 -32.91 -15.69 -15.99
N ILE A 278 -31.80 -15.19 -16.54
CA ILE A 278 -30.53 -14.96 -15.83
C ILE A 278 -30.17 -13.48 -15.86
N GLU A 279 -29.88 -12.91 -14.69
CA GLU A 279 -29.34 -11.56 -14.58
C GLU A 279 -27.99 -11.59 -13.87
N ALA A 280 -27.05 -10.75 -14.31
CA ALA A 280 -25.84 -10.52 -13.51
C ALA A 280 -26.25 -9.83 -12.21
N ALA A 281 -25.75 -10.34 -11.08
CA ALA A 281 -26.03 -9.78 -9.77
C ALA A 281 -25.18 -8.54 -9.47
#